data_AF-A0A9E5N9L3-F1
#
_entry.id   AF-A0A9E5N9L3-F1
#
_cell.length_a   1.000
_cell.length_b   1.000
_cell.length_c   1.000
_cell.angle_alpha   90.00
_cell.angle_beta   90.00
_cell.angle_gamma   90.00
#
_symmetry.space_group_name_H-M   'P 1'
#
loop_
_entity.id
_entity.type
_entity.pdbx_description
1 polymer ?
#
loop_
_entity_poly.entity_id
_entity_poly.type
_entity_poly.pdbx_seq_one_letter_code
_entity_poly.pdbx_strand_id
1 'polypeptide(L)' 'MMDILVKVYRNGTVESVHQGAVAVVDDAGKLLFRAGDPDFVTFLRSSAKPFQALAVVESGTAEA' A
#
# COMPACT_ATOMS: atom_id res chain seq x y z
N MET A 1 11.79 -9.80 -2.63
CA MET A 1 12.69 -8.78 -3.25
C MET A 1 11.82 -7.81 -4.02
N MET A 2 12.15 -6.51 -4.04
CA MET A 2 11.31 -5.50 -4.70
C MET A 2 11.37 -5.64 -6.23
N ASP A 3 10.24 -5.90 -6.86
CA ASP A 3 10.12 -6.01 -8.32
C ASP A 3 9.91 -4.63 -8.96
N ILE A 4 10.45 -4.41 -10.16
CA ILE A 4 10.14 -3.22 -10.95
C ILE A 4 8.72 -3.35 -11.48
N LEU A 5 7.80 -2.56 -10.94
CA LEU A 5 6.40 -2.58 -11.34
C LEU A 5 6.08 -1.53 -12.41
N VAL A 6 6.79 -0.40 -12.40
CA VAL A 6 6.54 0.71 -13.34
C VAL A 6 7.85 1.26 -13.88
N LYS A 7 7.90 1.46 -15.20
CA LYS A 7 8.93 2.25 -15.88
C LYS A 7 8.27 3.47 -16.50
N VAL A 8 8.80 4.64 -16.21
CA VAL A 8 8.38 5.90 -16.82
C VAL A 8 9.39 6.26 -17.89
N TYR A 9 8.91 6.54 -19.11
CA TYR A 9 9.76 6.87 -20.25
C TYR A 9 9.60 8.35 -20.63
N ARG A 10 10.70 8.99 -21.00
CA ARG A 10 10.74 10.31 -21.63
C ARG A 10 11.60 10.23 -22.88
N ASN A 11 11.02 10.58 -24.03
CA ASN A 11 11.67 10.50 -25.35
C ASN A 11 12.29 9.12 -25.63
N GLY A 12 11.58 8.04 -25.29
CA GLY A 12 12.03 6.66 -25.52
C GLY A 12 13.05 6.13 -24.50
N THR A 13 13.56 6.97 -23.60
CA THR A 13 14.51 6.57 -22.55
C THR A 13 13.79 6.36 -21.22
N VAL A 14 14.17 5.33 -20.47
CA VAL A 14 13.67 5.12 -19.10
C VAL A 14 14.20 6.25 -18.22
N GLU A 15 13.30 7.10 -17.74
CA GLU A 15 13.63 8.21 -16.85
C GLU A 15 13.51 7.79 -15.38
N SER A 16 12.50 6.99 -15.04
CA SER A 16 12.25 6.56 -13.67
C SER A 16 11.77 5.13 -13.60
N VAL A 17 12.13 4.45 -12.51
CA VAL A 17 11.79 3.07 -12.20
C VAL A 17 11.16 3.06 -10.81
N HIS A 18 9.97 2.49 -10.70
CA HIS A 18 9.29 2.32 -9.42
C HIS A 18 9.23 0.84 -9.09
N GLN A 19 9.86 0.48 -7.98
CA GLN A 19 9.74 -0.84 -7.40
C GLN A 19 8.64 -0.83 -6.35
N GLY A 20 7.94 -1.95 -6.21
CA GLY A 20 6.87 -2.03 -5.24
C GLY A 20 6.31 -3.42 -5.04
N ALA A 21 5.29 -3.45 -4.19
CA ALA A 21 4.47 -4.60 -3.90
C ALA A 21 3.00 -4.18 -3.93
N VAL A 22 2.15 -5.04 -4.48
CA VAL A 22 0.70 -4.85 -4.55
C VAL A 22 0.05 -6.17 -4.13
N ALA A 23 -0.94 -6.09 -3.25
CA ALA A 23 -1.80 -7.19 -2.86
C ALA A 23 -3.26 -6.75 -3.01
N VAL A 24 -4.07 -7.58 -3.66
CA VAL A 24 -5.53 -7.43 -3.71
C VAL A 24 -6.13 -8.63 -3.02
N VAL A 25 -6.97 -8.38 -2.02
CA VAL A 25 -7.61 -9.42 -1.20
C VAL A 25 -9.14 -9.26 -1.23
N ASP A 26 -9.86 -10.36 -1.00
CA ASP A 26 -11.29 -10.29 -0.67
C ASP A 26 -11.53 -9.98 0.83
N ASP A 27 -12.80 -9.94 1.24
CA ASP A 27 -13.19 -9.69 2.63
C ASP A 27 -12.75 -10.78 3.62
N ALA A 28 -12.52 -12.00 3.13
CA ALA A 28 -11.97 -13.11 3.91
C ALA A 28 -10.44 -13.06 3.99
N GLY A 29 -9.80 -12.09 3.33
CA GLY A 29 -8.35 -11.93 3.28
C GLY A 29 -7.65 -12.85 2.27
N LYS A 30 -8.40 -13.53 1.39
CA LYS A 30 -7.81 -14.37 0.35
C LYS A 30 -7.15 -13.48 -0.70
N LEU A 31 -5.88 -13.75 -0.99
CA LEU A 31 -5.15 -13.06 -2.05
C LEU A 31 -5.73 -13.41 -3.43
N LEU A 32 -6.28 -12.40 -4.10
CA LEU A 32 -6.85 -12.50 -5.45
C LEU A 32 -5.83 -12.15 -6.53
N PHE A 33 -4.96 -11.18 -6.26
CA PHE A 33 -3.92 -10.72 -7.18
C PHE A 33 -2.72 -10.17 -6.42
N ARG A 34 -1.53 -10.30 -7.02
CA ARG A 34 -0.32 -9.64 -6.53
C ARG A 34 0.60 -9.16 -7.64
N ALA A 35 1.38 -8.14 -7.35
CA ALA A 35 2.57 -7.77 -8.11
C ALA A 35 3.72 -7.51 -7.13
N GLY A 36 4.91 -8.03 -7.38
CA GLY A 36 5.99 -8.02 -6.38
C GLY A 36 5.71 -8.96 -5.21
N ASP A 37 6.30 -8.61 -4.06
CA ASP A 37 6.28 -9.40 -2.83
C ASP A 37 5.21 -8.85 -1.84
N PRO A 38 4.02 -9.46 -1.75
CA PRO A 38 2.92 -8.95 -0.93
C PRO A 38 3.21 -8.99 0.58
N ASP A 39 4.20 -9.78 1.01
CA ASP A 39 4.61 -9.91 2.41
C ASP A 39 5.76 -8.93 2.77
N PHE A 40 6.10 -8.02 1.87
CA PHE A 40 7.14 -7.02 2.11
C PHE A 40 6.75 -6.06 3.24
N VAL A 41 7.57 -6.02 4.30
CA VAL A 41 7.33 -5.18 5.48
C VAL A 41 7.94 -3.79 5.30
N THR A 42 7.14 -2.75 5.55
CA THR A 42 7.58 -1.35 5.53
C THR A 42 6.76 -0.48 6.51
N PHE A 43 7.18 0.76 6.74
CA PHE A 43 6.45 1.69 7.58
C PHE A 43 5.11 2.09 6.94
N LEU A 44 4.01 2.03 7.72
CA LEU A 44 2.66 2.42 7.26
C LEU A 44 2.56 3.89 6.82
N ARG A 45 3.40 4.77 7.39
CA ARG A 45 3.33 6.23 7.21
C ARG A 45 1.87 6.73 7.34
N SER A 46 1.44 7.60 6.44
CA SER A 46 0.09 8.18 6.46
C SER A 46 -1.02 7.15 6.21
N SER A 47 -0.71 5.95 5.71
CA SER A 47 -1.69 4.86 5.57
C SER A 47 -2.11 4.27 6.91
N ALA A 48 -1.46 4.64 8.02
CA ALA A 48 -1.87 4.25 9.37
C ALA A 48 -3.15 4.95 9.86
N LYS A 49 -3.63 5.98 9.16
CA LYS A 49 -4.79 6.79 9.58
C LYS A 49 -6.05 6.00 9.94
N PRO A 50 -6.47 4.95 9.23
CA PRO A 50 -7.64 4.18 9.64
C PRO A 50 -7.51 3.58 11.04
N PHE A 51 -6.32 3.06 11.39
CA PHE A 51 -6.04 2.53 12.73
C PHE A 51 -6.00 3.64 13.80
N GLN A 52 -5.43 4.80 13.45
CA GLN A 52 -5.41 5.97 14.34
C GLN A 52 -6.82 6.52 14.57
N ALA A 53 -7.64 6.60 13.52
CA ALA A 53 -9.01 7.09 13.57
C ALA A 53 -9.93 6.13 14.34
N LEU A 54 -9.73 4.82 14.22
CA LEU A 54 -10.49 3.83 14.98
C LEU A 54 -10.44 4.12 16.48
N ALA A 55 -9.25 4.37 17.03
CA ALA A 55 -9.10 4.70 18.44
C ALA A 55 -9.84 5.98 18.86
N VAL A 56 -9.89 7.01 18.00
CA VAL A 56 -10.59 8.28 18.26
C VAL A 56 -12.11 8.11 18.21
N VAL A 57 -12.60 7.27 17.30
CA VAL A 57 -14.03 6.94 17.20
C VAL A 57 -14.46 6.08 18.38
N GLU A 58 -13.69 5.04 18.71
CA GLU A 58 -13.99 4.15 19.84
C GLU A 58 -13.94 4.87 21.20
N SER A 59 -13.14 5.93 21.33
CA SER A 59 -13.11 6.76 22.54
C SER A 59 -14.27 7.75 22.64
N GLY A 60 -15.13 7.86 21.62
CA GLY A 60 -16.22 8.86 21.54
C GLY A 60 -15.71 10.29 21.38
N THR A 61 -14.43 10.47 21.05
CA THR A 61 -13.81 11.79 20.90
C THR A 61 -14.18 12.44 19.57
N ALA A 62 -14.61 11.65 18.58
CA ALA A 62 -15.05 12.17 17.28
C ALA A 62 -16.39 12.95 17.38
N GLU A 63 -17.21 12.64 18.38
CA GLU A 63 -18.55 13.20 18.60
C GLU A 63 -18.59 14.30 19.67
N ALA A 64 -17.49 14.49 20.42
CA ALA A 64 -17.40 15.41 21.55
C ALA A 64 -17.25 16.89 21.14
#